data_AF-A0A7S3XMV2-F1
#
_entry.id   AF-A0A7S3XMV2-F1
#
_cell.length_a   1.000
_cell.length_b   1.000
_cell.length_c   1.000
_cell.angle_alpha   90.00
_cell.angle_beta   90.00
_cell.angle_gamma   90.00
#
_symmetry.space_group_name_H-M   'P 1'
#
loop_
_entity.id
_entity.type
_entity.pdbx_description
1 polymer ?
#
loop_
_entity_poly.entity_id
_entity_poly.type
_entity_poly.pdbx_seq_one_letter_code
_entity_poly.pdbx_strand_id
1 'polypeptide(L)'
;GGGGDDGELGRGVMCSRFTDEGFIARYGEAEFENSYGRWGINTIWNWGPASGILPCPVYLRHCVLAAQKQADFVRDSFLDETYLADCKTTIREYLELRPDIMTTLPPDDLIGRYSG
;
A
#
# COMPACT_ATOMS: atom_id res chain seq x y z
N GLY A 1 -41.60 -18.92 5.34
CA GLY A 1 -40.60 -18.46 4.36
C GLY A 1 -39.99 -17.19 4.89
N GLY A 2 -38.66 -17.11 4.93
CA GLY A 2 -37.91 -15.97 5.47
C GLY A 2 -36.65 -16.47 6.17
N GLY A 3 -35.70 -16.99 5.39
CA GLY A 3 -34.38 -17.38 5.88
C GLY A 3 -33.51 -16.14 6.08
N GLY A 4 -32.88 -16.06 7.26
CA GLY A 4 -31.83 -15.09 7.54
C GLY A 4 -30.58 -15.45 6.74
N ASP A 5 -30.00 -14.45 6.10
CA ASP A 5 -28.71 -14.52 5.44
C ASP A 5 -27.65 -14.37 6.55
N ASP A 6 -27.18 -15.50 7.08
CA ASP A 6 -26.02 -15.55 7.97
C ASP A 6 -24.78 -15.21 7.15
N GLY A 7 -24.28 -13.98 7.32
CA GLY A 7 -23.09 -13.46 6.65
C GLY A 7 -21.88 -14.36 6.87
N GLU A 8 -21.56 -15.15 5.85
CA GLU A 8 -20.40 -16.04 5.85
C GLU A 8 -19.12 -15.19 5.91
N LEU A 9 -18.44 -15.21 7.05
CA LEU A 9 -17.16 -14.54 7.25
C LEU A 9 -16.13 -15.17 6.31
N GLY A 10 -15.86 -14.50 5.17
CA GLY A 10 -14.88 -14.93 4.20
C GLY A 10 -13.49 -15.11 4.82
N ARG A 11 -12.91 -16.30 4.68
CA ARG A 11 -11.55 -16.60 5.16
C ARG A 11 -10.52 -16.03 4.19
N GLY A 12 -9.92 -14.90 4.53
CA GLY A 12 -8.75 -14.36 3.84
C GLY A 12 -7.44 -15.00 4.34
N VAL A 13 -6.48 -15.20 3.45
CA VAL A 13 -5.09 -15.48 3.83
C VAL A 13 -4.38 -14.14 3.97
N MET A 14 -3.87 -13.82 5.15
CA MET A 14 -3.00 -12.65 5.31
C MET A 14 -1.60 -12.98 4.81
N CYS A 15 -1.07 -12.15 3.92
CA CYS A 15 0.35 -12.18 3.59
C CYS A 15 1.14 -11.70 4.80
N SER A 16 1.86 -12.61 5.46
CA SER A 16 2.73 -12.25 6.57
C SER A 16 4.03 -11.63 6.07
N ARG A 17 4.66 -10.82 6.93
CA ARG A 17 5.95 -10.19 6.65
C ARG A 17 6.98 -11.25 6.23
N PHE A 18 7.67 -10.99 5.13
CA PHE A 18 8.84 -11.75 4.67
C PHE A 18 10.13 -10.95 4.93
N THR A 19 11.30 -11.59 4.83
CA THR A 19 12.60 -10.92 5.02
C THR A 19 13.55 -11.23 3.89
N ASP A 20 14.55 -10.36 3.70
CA ASP A 20 15.59 -10.55 2.68
C ASP A 20 16.36 -11.87 2.95
N GLU A 21 16.65 -12.17 4.22
CA GLU A 21 17.30 -13.43 4.62
C GLU A 21 16.41 -14.64 4.30
N GLY A 22 15.09 -14.52 4.51
CA GLY A 22 14.14 -15.57 4.17
C GLY A 22 14.07 -15.81 2.65
N PHE A 23 14.18 -14.75 1.85
CA PHE A 23 14.29 -14.85 0.40
C PHE A 23 15.58 -15.54 -0.01
N ILE A 24 16.73 -15.08 0.50
CA ILE A 24 18.04 -15.65 0.19
C ILE A 24 18.13 -17.12 0.62
N ALA A 25 17.63 -17.47 1.80
CA ALA A 25 17.62 -18.85 2.27
C ALA A 25 16.77 -19.78 1.38
N ARG A 26 15.73 -19.25 0.74
CA ARG A 26 14.80 -20.01 -0.10
C ARG A 26 15.23 -20.09 -1.57
N TYR A 27 15.76 -19.00 -2.13
CA TYR A 27 16.02 -18.85 -3.56
C TYR A 27 17.51 -18.68 -3.90
N GLY A 28 18.35 -18.39 -2.91
CA GLY A 28 19.78 -18.17 -3.06
C GLY A 28 20.15 -16.71 -3.30
N GLU A 29 21.38 -16.37 -2.91
CA GLU A 29 21.95 -15.02 -3.07
C GLU A 29 22.11 -14.63 -4.55
N ALA A 30 22.51 -15.57 -5.42
CA ALA A 30 22.63 -15.32 -6.85
C ALA A 30 21.30 -14.89 -7.50
N GLU A 31 20.17 -15.43 -7.03
CA GLU A 31 18.85 -15.04 -7.51
C GLU A 31 18.47 -13.64 -7.02
N PHE A 32 18.81 -13.31 -5.76
CA PHE A 32 18.63 -11.96 -5.22
C PHE A 32 19.40 -10.92 -6.06
N GLU A 33 20.67 -11.17 -6.35
CA GLU A 33 21.51 -10.26 -7.13
C GLU A 33 21.00 -10.10 -8.58
N ASN A 34 20.59 -11.20 -9.21
CA ASN A 34 20.07 -11.16 -10.58
C ASN A 34 18.71 -10.41 -10.67
N SER A 35 17.84 -10.60 -9.68
CA SER A 35 16.51 -9.99 -9.67
C SER A 35 16.51 -8.54 -9.16
N TYR A 36 17.31 -8.22 -8.14
CA TYR A 36 17.27 -6.95 -7.41
C TYR A 36 18.61 -6.23 -7.39
N GLY A 37 19.70 -6.91 -6.99
CA GLY A 37 21.02 -6.30 -6.81
C GLY A 37 21.54 -5.58 -8.05
N ARG A 38 21.28 -6.12 -9.25
CA ARG A 38 21.65 -5.48 -10.53
C ARG A 38 21.04 -4.09 -10.75
N TRP A 39 19.98 -3.75 -10.04
CA TRP A 39 19.31 -2.45 -10.08
C TRP A 39 19.71 -1.54 -8.91
N GLY A 40 20.70 -1.93 -8.13
CA GLY A 40 21.12 -1.23 -6.90
C GLY A 40 20.16 -1.42 -5.73
N ILE A 41 19.29 -2.43 -5.79
CA ILE A 41 18.35 -2.75 -4.72
C ILE A 41 19.02 -3.73 -3.77
N ASN A 42 19.44 -3.22 -2.62
CA ASN A 42 20.16 -4.00 -1.60
C ASN A 42 19.23 -4.59 -0.52
N THR A 43 17.94 -4.28 -0.58
CA THR A 43 16.91 -4.80 0.33
C THR A 43 15.55 -4.79 -0.37
N ILE A 44 14.71 -5.78 -0.07
CA ILE A 44 13.35 -5.86 -0.59
C ILE A 44 12.35 -5.44 0.50
N TRP A 45 12.55 -5.88 1.75
CA TRP A 45 11.60 -5.66 2.85
C TRP A 45 12.07 -4.67 3.93
N ASN A 46 13.35 -4.29 3.99
CA ASN A 46 13.89 -3.46 5.06
C ASN A 46 14.02 -1.98 4.69
N TRP A 47 13.00 -1.43 4.03
CA TRP A 47 12.89 0.01 3.83
C TRP A 47 12.53 0.68 5.15
N GLY A 48 13.18 1.79 5.47
CA GLY A 48 12.91 2.58 6.67
C GLY A 48 12.72 4.07 6.35
N PRO A 49 12.67 4.94 7.37
CA PRO A 49 12.49 6.38 7.17
C PRO A 49 13.54 7.02 6.24
N ALA A 50 14.77 6.50 6.25
CA ALA A 50 15.87 6.98 5.41
C ALA A 50 15.74 6.59 3.92
N SER A 51 14.77 5.73 3.57
CA SER A 51 14.55 5.31 2.18
C SER A 51 14.08 6.45 1.28
N GLY A 52 13.42 7.47 1.84
CA GLY A 52 12.77 8.52 1.07
C GLY A 52 11.58 8.03 0.21
N ILE A 53 11.16 6.77 0.37
CA ILE A 53 10.04 6.20 -0.38
C ILE A 53 8.75 6.79 0.18
N LEU A 54 8.08 7.59 -0.64
CA LEU A 54 6.80 8.23 -0.32
C LEU A 54 5.74 7.84 -1.38
N PRO A 55 4.45 7.78 -0.99
CA PRO A 55 3.38 7.55 -1.94
C PRO A 55 3.33 8.65 -3.01
N CYS A 56 3.13 8.25 -4.26
CA CYS A 56 2.78 9.18 -5.33
C CYS A 56 1.47 9.91 -4.97
N PRO A 57 1.43 11.26 -4.94
CA PRO A 57 0.24 12.02 -4.55
C PRO A 57 -1.03 11.62 -5.32
N VAL A 58 -0.93 11.54 -6.66
CA VAL A 58 -2.06 11.20 -7.54
C VAL A 58 -2.61 9.80 -7.20
N TYR A 59 -1.72 8.84 -7.01
CA TYR A 59 -2.13 7.46 -6.73
C TYR A 59 -2.72 7.31 -5.33
N LEU A 60 -2.12 7.97 -4.33
CA LEU A 60 -2.64 7.95 -2.97
C LEU A 60 -4.05 8.53 -2.91
N ARG A 61 -4.27 9.68 -3.54
CA ARG A 61 -5.60 10.27 -3.65
C ARG A 61 -6.60 9.31 -4.31
N HIS A 62 -6.21 8.66 -5.41
CA HIS A 62 -7.05 7.68 -6.07
C HIS A 62 -7.47 6.54 -5.12
N CYS A 63 -6.52 5.97 -4.37
CA CYS A 63 -6.81 4.90 -3.41
C CYS A 63 -7.78 5.35 -2.31
N VAL A 64 -7.59 6.56 -1.75
CA VAL A 64 -8.50 7.13 -0.73
C VAL A 64 -9.91 7.27 -1.27
N LEU A 65 -10.08 7.82 -2.47
CA LEU A 65 -11.38 8.00 -3.10
C LEU A 65 -12.05 6.67 -3.45
N ALA A 66 -11.28 5.70 -3.94
CA ALA A 66 -11.79 4.37 -4.24
C ALA A 66 -12.29 3.66 -2.96
N ALA A 67 -11.54 3.75 -1.85
CA ALA A 67 -11.96 3.20 -0.57
C ALA A 67 -13.23 3.89 -0.03
N GLN A 68 -13.30 5.22 -0.13
CA GLN A 68 -14.48 6.00 0.27
C GLN A 68 -15.74 5.65 -0.53
N LYS A 69 -15.59 5.42 -1.84
CA LYS A 69 -16.69 5.01 -2.72
C LYS A 69 -17.30 3.67 -2.31
N GLN A 70 -16.50 2.78 -1.70
CA GLN A 70 -16.97 1.51 -1.18
C GLN A 70 -17.77 1.69 0.11
N ALA A 71 -17.18 2.32 1.14
CA ALA A 71 -17.85 2.74 2.38
C ALA A 71 -16.90 3.57 3.27
N ASP A 72 -17.45 4.39 4.16
CA ASP A 72 -16.64 5.22 5.07
C ASP A 72 -15.74 4.38 5.99
N PHE A 73 -16.22 3.27 6.54
CA PHE A 73 -15.39 2.41 7.39
C PHE A 73 -14.23 1.73 6.62
N VAL A 74 -14.39 1.52 5.30
CA VAL A 74 -13.33 1.00 4.42
C VAL A 74 -12.27 2.07 4.20
N ARG A 75 -12.69 3.32 3.98
CA ARG A 75 -11.76 4.46 3.94
C ARG A 75 -11.02 4.58 5.27
N ASP A 76 -11.72 4.55 6.40
CA ASP A 76 -11.08 4.73 7.70
C ASP A 76 -10.09 3.60 8.01
N SER A 77 -10.45 2.33 7.73
CA SER A 77 -9.49 1.21 7.81
C SER A 77 -8.28 1.41 6.89
N PHE A 78 -8.47 1.85 5.64
CA PHE A 78 -7.35 2.17 4.76
C PHE A 78 -6.44 3.26 5.34
N LEU A 79 -7.02 4.33 5.89
CA LEU A 79 -6.28 5.46 6.44
C LEU A 79 -5.50 5.11 7.72
N ASP A 80 -6.06 4.24 8.55
CA ASP A 80 -5.54 3.90 9.88
C ASP A 80 -4.67 2.64 9.92
N GLU A 81 -4.84 1.73 8.96
CA GLU A 81 -4.14 0.43 8.92
C GLU A 81 -3.12 0.33 7.76
N THR A 82 -3.00 1.36 6.93
CA THR A 82 -1.94 1.47 5.92
C THR A 82 -0.85 2.42 6.41
N TYR A 83 0.41 2.04 6.20
CA TYR A 83 1.58 2.76 6.70
C TYR A 83 2.53 3.17 5.56
N LEU A 84 3.32 4.21 5.79
CA LEU A 84 4.47 4.53 4.96
C LEU A 84 5.55 3.43 5.06
N ALA A 85 6.61 3.58 4.26
CA ALA A 85 7.75 2.66 4.27
C ALA A 85 8.44 2.56 5.65
N ASP A 86 8.22 3.52 6.56
CA ASP A 86 8.72 3.45 7.93
C ASP A 86 7.96 2.46 8.84
N CYS A 87 6.85 1.88 8.36
CA CYS A 87 5.92 1.04 9.11
C CYS A 87 5.42 1.69 10.42
N LYS A 88 5.36 3.02 10.47
CA LYS A 88 4.96 3.79 11.66
C LYS A 88 3.96 4.88 11.33
N THR A 89 4.23 5.67 10.30
CA THR A 89 3.36 6.78 9.92
C THR A 89 2.19 6.23 9.12
N THR A 90 0.98 6.40 9.64
CA THR A 90 -0.27 6.02 8.94
C THR A 90 -0.54 6.93 7.75
N ILE A 91 -1.39 6.47 6.82
CA ILE A 91 -1.84 7.34 5.72
C ILE A 91 -2.64 8.53 6.25
N ARG A 92 -3.41 8.36 7.35
CA ARG A 92 -4.13 9.49 7.98
C ARG A 92 -3.16 10.60 8.39
N GLU A 93 -2.15 10.27 9.19
CA GLU A 93 -1.14 11.24 9.65
C GLU A 93 -0.39 11.86 8.47
N TYR A 94 -0.08 11.07 7.45
CA TYR A 94 0.61 11.59 6.27
C TYR A 94 -0.25 12.60 5.48
N LEU A 95 -1.56 12.37 5.34
CA LEU A 95 -2.46 13.30 4.68
C LEU A 95 -2.69 14.59 5.49
N GLU A 96 -2.63 14.52 6.83
CA GLU A 96 -2.65 15.72 7.68
C GLU A 96 -1.40 16.59 7.46
N LEU A 97 -0.24 15.97 7.25
CA LEU A 97 1.01 16.66 6.91
C LEU A 97 1.04 17.15 5.46
N ARG A 98 0.32 16.49 4.55
CA ARG A 98 0.30 16.75 3.11
C ARG A 98 -1.13 16.86 2.55
N PRO A 99 -1.91 17.87 2.99
CA PRO A 99 -3.30 18.02 2.55
C PRO A 99 -3.43 18.31 1.05
N ASP A 100 -2.36 18.80 0.41
CA ASP A 100 -2.26 19.02 -1.04
C ASP A 100 -2.46 17.74 -1.87
N ILE A 101 -2.24 16.57 -1.29
CA ILE A 101 -2.45 15.29 -1.96
C ILE A 101 -3.92 15.12 -2.36
N MET A 102 -4.86 15.52 -1.51
CA MET A 102 -6.30 15.33 -1.78
C MET A 102 -6.84 16.26 -2.90
N THR A 103 -6.10 17.31 -3.23
CA THR A 103 -6.41 18.22 -4.35
C THR A 103 -5.55 17.99 -5.57
N THR A 104 -4.59 17.06 -5.51
CA THR A 104 -3.70 16.74 -6.63
C THR A 104 -4.48 16.00 -7.73
N LEU A 105 -4.51 16.58 -8.93
CA LEU A 105 -5.16 15.96 -10.09
C LEU A 105 -4.17 15.06 -10.85
N PRO A 106 -4.64 13.91 -11.39
CA PRO A 106 -3.84 13.17 -12.36
C PRO A 106 -3.56 14.05 -13.60
N PRO A 107 -2.41 13.83 -14.28
CA PRO A 107 -2.19 14.36 -15.62
C PRO A 107 -3.33 13.96 -16.57
N ASP A 108 -3.58 14.75 -17.60
CA ASP A 108 -4.72 14.56 -18.52
C ASP A 108 -4.81 13.13 -19.09
N ASP A 109 -3.67 12.56 -19.48
CA ASP A 109 -3.58 11.19 -20.02
C ASP A 109 -3.94 10.09 -19.00
N LEU A 110 -3.96 10.40 -17.71
CA LEU A 110 -4.19 9.46 -16.62
C LEU A 110 -5.52 9.67 -15.88
N ILE A 111 -6.31 10.69 -16.26
CA ILE A 111 -7.62 10.98 -15.64
C ILE A 111 -8.51 9.73 -15.63
N GLY A 112 -8.63 9.04 -16.77
CA GLY A 112 -9.47 7.84 -16.88
C GLY A 112 -9.07 6.67 -15.97
N ARG A 113 -7.82 6.63 -15.48
CA ARG A 113 -7.31 5.56 -14.59
C ARG A 113 -7.31 5.94 -13.12
N TYR A 114 -7.16 7.22 -12.79
CA TYR A 114 -6.99 7.71 -11.42
C TYR A 114 -8.08 8.70 -10.98
N SER A 115 -9.34 8.43 -11.34
CA SER A 115 -10.50 9.28 -10.97
C SER A 115 -11.15 8.94 -9.63
N GLY A 116 -10.83 7.79 -9.03
CA GLY A 116 -11.53 7.31 -7.82
C GLY A 116 -12.66 6.35 -8.15
#